data_AF-A0A5C6QJY0-F1
#
_entry.id   AF-A0A5C6QJY0-F1
#
_cell.length_a   1.000
_cell.length_b   1.000
_cell.length_c   1.000
_cell.angle_alpha   90.00
_cell.angle_beta   90.00
_cell.angle_gamma   90.00
#
_symmetry.space_group_name_H-M   'P 1'
#
loop_
_entity.id
_entity.type
_entity.pdbx_description
1 polymer ?
#
loop_
_entity_poly.entity_id
_entity_poly.type
_entity_poly.pdbx_seq_one_letter_code
_entity_poly.pdbx_strand_id
1 'polypeptide(L)' 'MSTKQLPCLYCQTKNELNNENCQHCGMPLAKDHPDGEHARQRFFIKAFWGIVIFCIVMMIYLPRHFF' A
#
# COMPACT_ATOMS: atom_id res chain seq x y z
N MET A 1 22.96 2.23 -19.28
CA MET A 1 22.67 2.10 -17.83
C MET A 1 21.35 2.83 -17.58
N SER A 2 20.34 2.16 -17.00
CA SER A 2 19.04 2.79 -16.75
C SER A 2 19.13 3.63 -15.48
N THR A 3 19.38 4.93 -15.63
CA THR A 3 19.38 5.90 -14.52
C THR A 3 17.94 6.06 -14.03
N LYS A 4 17.68 5.42 -12.91
CA LYS A 4 16.39 5.39 -12.24
C LYS A 4 16.26 6.72 -11.48
N GLN A 5 15.41 7.63 -11.97
CA GLN A 5 15.20 8.96 -11.38
C GLN A 5 13.91 9.00 -10.57
N LEU A 6 13.94 9.55 -9.35
CA LEU A 6 12.79 9.72 -8.47
C LEU A 6 12.55 11.23 -8.20
N PRO A 7 11.30 11.71 -8.24
CA PRO A 7 10.98 13.06 -7.81
C PRO A 7 11.11 13.20 -6.28
N CYS A 8 11.71 14.29 -5.82
CA CYS A 8 11.75 14.64 -4.40
C CYS A 8 10.34 15.01 -3.91
N LEU A 9 9.87 14.43 -2.81
CA LEU A 9 8.53 14.68 -2.27
C LEU A 9 8.22 16.16 -1.97
N TYR A 10 9.27 16.95 -1.67
CA TYR A 10 9.12 18.33 -1.21
C TYR A 10 9.23 19.36 -2.34
N CYS A 11 10.25 19.25 -3.17
CA CYS A 11 10.51 20.22 -4.26
C CYS A 11 10.19 19.68 -5.65
N GLN A 12 9.79 18.41 -5.76
CA GLN A 12 9.47 17.69 -7.00
C GLN A 12 10.63 17.65 -8.02
N THR A 13 11.83 18.08 -7.62
CA THR A 13 13.04 17.93 -8.43
C THR A 13 13.34 16.45 -8.65
N LYS A 14 13.56 16.08 -9.90
CA LYS A 14 14.02 14.73 -10.26
C LYS A 14 15.46 14.59 -9.80
N ASN A 15 15.70 13.62 -8.92
CA ASN A 15 17.02 13.26 -8.45
C ASN A 15 17.31 11.81 -8.83
N GLU A 16 18.58 11.50 -9.04
CA GLU A 16 19.04 10.13 -9.26
C GLU A 16 18.74 9.29 -8.00
N LEU A 17 18.25 8.05 -8.16
CA LEU A 17 17.95 7.17 -7.02
C LEU A 17 19.17 6.85 -6.15
N ASN A 18 20.38 7.01 -6.68
CA ASN A 18 21.63 6.83 -5.92
C ASN A 18 21.96 8.03 -5.01
N ASN A 19 21.26 9.16 -5.15
CA ASN A 19 21.50 10.32 -4.30
C ASN A 19 20.78 10.19 -2.97
N GLU A 20 21.55 10.36 -1.89
CA GLU A 20 21.02 10.26 -0.54
C GLU A 20 20.15 11.45 -0.14
N ASN A 21 20.45 12.60 -0.74
CA ASN A 21 19.82 13.88 -0.50
C ASN A 21 19.41 14.51 -1.82
N CYS A 22 18.34 15.29 -1.78
CA CYS A 22 17.91 16.07 -2.92
C CYS A 22 18.97 17.12 -3.27
N GLN A 23 19.38 17.16 -4.54
CA GLN A 23 20.37 18.12 -5.05
C GLN A 23 19.88 19.57 -4.95
N HIS A 24 18.56 19.78 -4.99
CA HIS A 24 17.95 21.12 -4.95
C HIS A 24 17.63 21.64 -3.53
N CYS A 25 16.98 20.84 -2.68
CA CYS A 25 16.54 21.28 -1.35
C CYS A 25 17.33 20.66 -0.17
N GLY A 26 18.25 19.72 -0.42
CA GLY A 26 19.06 19.07 0.62
C GLY A 26 18.34 18.04 1.49
N MET A 27 17.02 17.87 1.34
CA MET A 27 16.25 16.88 2.12
C MET A 27 16.61 15.43 1.77
N PRO A 28 16.52 14.50 2.74
CA PRO A 28 16.78 13.09 2.50
C PRO A 28 15.81 12.54 1.46
N LEU A 29 16.35 11.90 0.43
CA LEU A 29 15.55 11.24 -0.59
C LEU A 29 14.99 9.94 -0.01
N ALA A 30 13.69 9.68 -0.20
CA ALA A 30 13.10 8.39 0.15
C ALA A 30 13.54 7.33 -0.88
N LYS A 31 14.75 6.80 -0.69
CA LYS A 31 15.47 5.89 -1.62
C LYS A 31 14.83 4.52 -1.70
N ASP A 32 14.17 4.13 -0.62
CA ASP A 32 13.60 2.81 -0.43
C ASP A 32 12.21 2.96 0.21
N HIS A 33 11.18 2.86 -0.62
CA HIS A 33 9.91 2.29 -0.18
C HIS A 33 9.71 0.93 -0.85
N PRO A 34 10.39 -0.16 -0.43
CA PRO A 34 10.20 -1.46 -1.06
C PRO A 34 9.13 -2.31 -0.37
N ASP A 35 8.83 -2.14 0.94
CA ASP A 35 8.16 -3.24 1.68
C ASP A 35 7.19 -2.82 2.80
N GLY A 36 6.35 -1.79 2.60
CA GLY A 36 5.35 -1.39 3.60
C GLY A 36 3.89 -1.76 3.29
N GLU A 37 3.52 -1.81 2.01
CA GLU A 37 2.11 -1.72 1.62
C GLU A 37 1.54 -3.07 1.14
N HIS A 38 2.34 -3.89 0.46
CA HIS A 38 1.86 -5.14 -0.13
C HIS A 38 1.56 -6.24 0.90
N ALA A 39 2.33 -6.33 1.99
CA ALA A 39 2.10 -7.30 3.06
C ALA A 39 0.83 -6.98 3.87
N ARG A 40 0.62 -5.69 4.20
CA ARG A 40 -0.62 -5.24 4.86
C ARG A 40 -1.83 -5.53 3.98
N GLN A 41 -1.77 -5.20 2.69
CA GLN A 41 -2.92 -5.36 1.79
C GLN A 41 -3.42 -6.81 1.68
N ARG A 42 -2.51 -7.79 1.64
CA ARG A 42 -2.87 -9.22 1.58
C ARG A 42 -3.55 -9.71 2.86
N PHE A 43 -3.14 -9.21 4.02
CA PHE A 43 -3.78 -9.53 5.30
C PHE A 43 -5.22 -8.98 5.37
N PHE A 44 -5.41 -7.71 4.97
CA PHE A 44 -6.73 -7.09 4.93
C PHE A 44 -7.71 -7.83 4.01
N ILE A 45 -7.26 -8.26 2.82
CA ILE A 45 -8.11 -9.00 1.87
C ILE A 45 -8.52 -10.36 2.45
N LYS A 46 -7.61 -11.08 3.12
CA LYS A 46 -7.93 -12.35 3.78
C LYS A 46 -8.93 -12.17 4.92
N ALA A 47 -8.75 -11.16 5.76
CA ALA A 47 -9.67 -10.85 6.86
C ALA A 47 -11.07 -10.46 6.34
N PHE A 48 -11.14 -9.64 5.29
CA PHE A 48 -12.38 -9.23 4.66
C PHE A 48 -13.19 -10.43 4.14
N TRP A 49 -12.53 -11.38 3.48
CA TRP A 49 -13.18 -12.60 2.99
C TRP A 49 -13.81 -13.44 4.11
N GLY A 50 -13.17 -13.52 5.28
CA GLY A 50 -13.74 -14.19 6.45
C GLY A 50 -15.03 -13.54 6.96
N ILE A 51 -15.07 -12.21 7.02
CA ILE A 51 -16.25 -11.45 7.42
C ILE A 51 -17.39 -11.62 6.40
N VAL A 52 -17.08 -11.57 5.10
CA VAL A 52 -18.06 -11.76 4.02
C VAL A 52 -18.73 -13.14 4.11
N ILE A 53 -17.94 -14.20 4.29
CA ILE A 53 -18.49 -15.56 4.45
C ILE A 53 -19.42 -15.62 5.68
N PHE A 54 -19.00 -15.05 6.81
CA PHE A 54 -19.81 -15.02 8.03
C PHE A 54 -21.15 -14.30 7.80
N CYS A 55 -21.14 -13.15 7.13
CA CYS A 55 -22.34 -12.41 6.79
C CYS A 55 -23.28 -13.20 5.87
N ILE A 56 -22.76 -13.91 4.86
CA ILE A 56 -23.57 -14.76 3.97
C ILE A 56 -24.24 -15.89 4.76
N VAL A 57 -23.52 -16.54 5.68
CA VAL A 57 -24.08 -17.59 6.54
C VAL A 57 -25.24 -17.05 7.37
N MET A 58 -25.08 -15.87 7.99
CA MET A 58 -26.16 -15.21 8.74
C MET A 58 -27.35 -14.85 7.85
N MET A 59 -27.10 -14.36 6.64
CA MET A 59 -28.14 -14.06 5.65
C MET A 59 -28.92 -15.28 5.18
N ILE A 60 -28.35 -16.48 5.23
CA ILE A 60 -29.08 -17.73 4.93
C ILE A 60 -29.80 -18.23 6.18
N TYR A 61 -29.21 -18.07 7.37
CA TYR A 61 -29.82 -18.49 8.64
C TYR A 61 -31.06 -17.67 9.02
N LEU A 62 -31.01 -16.35 8.85
CA LEU A 62 -32.13 -15.45 9.22
C LEU A 62 -33.44 -15.75 8.47
N PRO A 63 -33.46 -15.85 7.12
CA PRO A 63 -34.67 -16.20 6.38
C PRO A 63 -35.11 -17.65 6.62
N ARG A 64 -34.20 -18.54 7.04
CA ARG A 64 -34.54 -19.92 7.43
C ARG A 64 -35.26 -20.00 8.78
N HIS A 65 -35.03 -19.03 9.67
CA HIS A 65 -35.67 -18.98 11.00
C HIS A 65 -36.95 -18.13 11.03
N PHE A 66 -37.09 -17.17 10.11
CA PHE A 66 -38.25 -16.27 10.06
C PHE A 66 -39.39 -16.77 9.13
N PHE A 67 -39.14 -17.80 8.31
CA PHE A 67 -40.14 -18.46 7.45
C PHE A 67 -40.52 -19.82 8.00
#